data_AF-A0A6I0E070-F1
#
_entry.id   AF-A0A6I0E070-F1
#
_cell.length_a   1.000
_cell.length_b   1.000
_cell.length_c   1.000
_cell.angle_alpha   90.00
_cell.angle_beta   90.00
_cell.angle_gamma   90.00
#
_symmetry.space_group_name_H-M   'P 1'
#
loop_
_entity.id
_entity.type
_entity.pdbx_description
1 polymer ?
#
loop_
_entity_poly.entity_id
_entity_poly.type
_entity_poly.pdbx_seq_one_letter_code
_entity_poly.pdbx_strand_id
1 'polypeptide(L)'
;MNSKAVINIACQQLGLDEDVKRAMYMRVTGCNSLRAMTERQLIAVVEELKRRGFKVKSGGKTLPGSTKPYIRLIHALWRSCYQKGVINDGSRSALRSFVKNHAPVDDPDFLTSDQATPIIEGLKAMEKRGVSRA
;
A
#
# COMPACT_ATOMS: atom_id res chain seq x y z
N MET A 1 13.90 -3.39 0.33
CA MET A 1 13.24 -3.66 -0.97
C MET A 1 14.20 -4.47 -1.83
N ASN A 2 13.81 -5.61 -2.39
CA ASN A 2 14.71 -6.35 -3.29
C ASN A 2 14.71 -5.70 -4.68
N SER A 3 15.61 -4.73 -4.90
CA SER A 3 15.64 -3.90 -6.12
C SER A 3 15.79 -4.71 -7.40
N LYS A 4 16.56 -5.81 -7.38
CA LYS A 4 16.75 -6.69 -8.55
C LYS A 4 15.46 -7.40 -8.95
N ALA A 5 14.68 -7.89 -7.98
CA ALA A 5 13.39 -8.50 -8.23
C ALA A 5 12.40 -7.51 -8.85
N VAL A 6 12.36 -6.28 -8.32
CA VAL A 6 11.50 -5.20 -8.85
C VAL A 6 11.87 -4.85 -10.29
N ILE A 7 13.16 -4.75 -10.60
CA ILE A 7 13.65 -4.47 -11.96
C ILE A 7 13.23 -5.58 -12.93
N ASN A 8 13.38 -6.85 -12.55
CA ASN A 8 12.97 -7.96 -13.43
C ASN A 8 11.45 -7.94 -13.71
N ILE A 9 10.63 -7.69 -12.69
CA ILE A 9 9.17 -7.55 -12.84
C ILE A 9 8.84 -6.35 -13.74
N ALA A 10 9.52 -5.22 -13.56
CA ALA A 10 9.32 -4.02 -14.35
C ALA A 10 9.65 -4.24 -15.83
N CYS A 11 10.78 -4.88 -16.14
CA CYS A 11 11.15 -5.24 -17.50
C CYS A 11 10.10 -6.16 -18.15
N GLN A 12 9.58 -7.15 -17.41
CA GLN A 12 8.52 -8.03 -17.88
C GLN A 12 7.21 -7.26 -18.16
N GLN A 13 6.80 -6.37 -17.25
CA GLN A 13 5.58 -5.56 -17.41
C GLN A 13 5.65 -4.55 -18.56
N LEU A 14 6.85 -4.07 -18.86
CA LEU A 14 7.11 -3.15 -19.97
C LEU A 14 7.43 -3.86 -21.28
N GLY A 15 7.46 -5.20 -21.31
CA GLY A 15 7.78 -5.98 -22.52
C GLY A 15 9.20 -5.74 -23.03
N LEU A 16 10.16 -5.50 -22.13
CA LEU A 16 11.56 -5.29 -22.52
C LEU A 16 12.28 -6.62 -22.72
N ASP A 17 12.66 -6.89 -23.96
CA ASP A 17 13.50 -8.03 -24.31
C ASP A 17 14.92 -7.93 -23.74
N GLU A 18 15.68 -9.03 -23.83
CA GLU A 18 17.00 -9.12 -23.21
C GLU A 18 18.01 -8.11 -23.75
N ASP A 19 18.03 -7.87 -25.05
CA ASP A 19 18.95 -6.89 -25.63
C ASP A 19 18.54 -5.46 -25.28
N VAL A 20 17.24 -5.16 -25.28
CA VAL A 20 16.71 -3.83 -24.94
C VAL A 20 17.02 -3.48 -23.47
N LYS A 21 16.81 -4.42 -22.55
CA LYS A 21 17.11 -4.18 -21.13
C LYS A 21 18.62 -4.08 -20.89
N ARG A 22 19.46 -4.86 -21.56
CA ARG A 22 20.93 -4.76 -21.46
C ARG A 22 21.46 -3.44 -22.01
N ALA A 23 20.94 -2.97 -23.15
CA ALA A 23 21.28 -1.67 -23.71
C ALA A 23 20.87 -0.52 -22.76
N MET A 24 19.68 -0.60 -22.18
CA MET A 24 19.23 0.35 -21.16
C MET A 24 20.13 0.33 -19.92
N TYR A 25 20.52 -0.85 -19.42
CA TYR A 25 21.43 -0.97 -18.27
C TYR A 25 22.79 -0.34 -18.54
N MET A 26 23.37 -0.59 -19.71
CA MET A 26 24.62 0.04 -20.13
C MET A 26 24.50 1.56 -20.18
N ARG A 27 23.42 2.09 -20.76
CA ARG A 27 23.19 3.54 -20.85
C ARG A 27 23.02 4.20 -19.48
N VAL A 28 22.33 3.54 -18.55
CA VAL A 28 22.00 4.12 -17.23
C VAL A 28 23.13 3.94 -16.22
N THR A 29 23.86 2.81 -16.28
CA THR A 29 24.79 2.42 -15.21
C THR A 29 26.22 2.15 -15.68
N GLY A 30 26.44 2.01 -16.99
CA GLY A 30 27.71 1.54 -17.55
C GLY A 30 27.94 0.03 -17.43
N CYS A 31 26.99 -0.72 -16.87
CA CYS A 31 27.08 -2.16 -16.69
C CYS A 31 25.92 -2.87 -17.42
N ASN A 32 26.19 -4.06 -17.98
CA ASN A 32 25.17 -4.84 -18.70
C ASN A 32 24.45 -5.88 -17.81
N SER A 33 24.85 -6.00 -16.54
CA SER A 33 24.37 -7.03 -15.63
C SER A 33 23.94 -6.46 -14.29
N LEU A 34 22.72 -6.78 -13.86
CA LEU A 34 22.21 -6.41 -12.53
C LEU A 34 23.06 -6.98 -11.38
N ARG A 35 23.84 -8.04 -11.63
CA ARG A 35 24.73 -8.62 -10.61
C ARG A 35 25.97 -7.76 -10.38
N ALA A 36 26.41 -7.01 -11.39
CA ALA A 36 27.57 -6.14 -11.33
C ALA A 36 27.24 -4.71 -10.83
N MET A 37 25.96 -4.39 -10.65
CA MET A 37 25.52 -3.06 -10.22
C MET A 37 25.57 -2.88 -8.71
N THR A 38 26.01 -1.69 -8.31
CA THR A 38 25.87 -1.14 -6.96
C THR A 38 24.42 -0.81 -6.64
N GLU A 39 24.11 -0.61 -5.36
CA GLU A 39 22.75 -0.23 -4.93
C GLU A 39 22.28 1.09 -5.58
N ARG A 40 23.16 2.08 -5.70
CA ARG A 40 22.86 3.37 -6.37
C ARG A 40 22.49 3.17 -7.83
N GLN A 41 23.22 2.31 -8.54
CA GLN A 41 22.93 1.97 -9.93
C GLN A 41 21.59 1.23 -10.08
N LEU A 42 21.26 0.32 -9.15
CA LEU A 42 19.96 -0.35 -9.14
C LEU A 42 18.81 0.64 -8.93
N ILE A 43 18.98 1.65 -8.07
CA ILE A 43 17.98 2.71 -7.88
C ILE A 43 17.80 3.51 -9.18
N ALA A 44 18.88 3.94 -9.82
CA ALA A 44 18.84 4.67 -11.09
C ALA A 44 18.11 3.88 -12.20
N VAL A 45 18.29 2.55 -12.26
CA VAL A 45 17.56 1.68 -13.20
C VAL A 45 16.07 1.64 -12.86
N VAL A 46 15.69 1.54 -11.59
CA VAL A 46 14.28 1.59 -11.17
C VAL A 46 13.65 2.93 -11.55
N GLU A 47 14.37 4.04 -11.41
CA GLU A 47 13.89 5.37 -11.81
C GLU A 47 13.70 5.50 -13.32
N GLU A 48 14.63 4.98 -14.13
CA GLU A 48 14.47 4.92 -15.59
C GLU A 48 13.25 4.08 -15.97
N LEU A 49 13.04 2.93 -15.32
CA LEU A 49 11.88 2.09 -15.57
C LEU A 49 10.58 2.83 -15.22
N LYS A 50 10.55 3.57 -14.10
CA LYS A 50 9.41 4.42 -13.74
C LYS A 50 9.14 5.49 -14.79
N ARG A 51 10.19 6.15 -15.31
CA ARG A 51 10.09 7.13 -16.41
C ARG A 51 9.49 6.51 -17.68
N ARG A 52 9.80 5.25 -17.95
CA ARG A 52 9.23 4.46 -19.07
C ARG A 52 7.82 3.93 -18.81
N GLY A 53 7.22 4.27 -17.67
CA GLY A 53 5.83 3.91 -17.35
C GLY A 53 5.66 2.79 -16.32
N PHE A 54 6.75 2.26 -15.74
CA PHE A 54 6.64 1.28 -14.65
C PHE A 54 6.02 1.94 -13.41
N LYS A 55 4.88 1.41 -12.97
CA LYS A 55 4.23 1.83 -11.73
C LYS A 55 4.46 0.77 -10.68
N VAL A 56 5.14 1.13 -9.59
CA VAL A 56 5.31 0.25 -8.44
C VAL A 56 3.94 0.04 -7.81
N LYS A 57 3.33 -1.12 -8.05
CA LYS A 57 2.17 -1.55 -7.27
C LYS A 57 2.68 -1.89 -5.88
N SER A 58 2.18 -1.21 -4.85
CA SER A 58 2.42 -1.61 -3.46
C SER A 58 1.84 -3.02 -3.27
N GLY A 59 2.72 -4.02 -3.33
CA GLY A 59 2.39 -5.45 -3.37
C GLY A 59 1.91 -6.02 -2.03
N GLY A 60 1.02 -5.32 -1.34
CA GLY A 60 0.22 -5.96 -0.32
C GLY A 60 -0.83 -6.82 -1.01
N LYS A 61 -1.00 -8.08 -0.58
CA LYS A 61 -2.23 -8.83 -0.90
C LYS A 61 -3.39 -7.94 -0.46
N THR A 62 -4.13 -7.38 -1.41
CA THR A 62 -5.40 -6.75 -1.13
C THR A 62 -6.34 -7.87 -0.70
N LEU A 63 -6.40 -8.16 0.60
CA LEU A 63 -7.39 -9.11 1.11
C LEU A 63 -8.76 -8.65 0.61
N PRO A 64 -9.59 -9.58 0.10
CA PRO A 64 -10.94 -9.26 -0.33
C PRO A 64 -11.65 -8.51 0.81
N GLY A 65 -12.42 -7.48 0.44
CA GLY A 65 -13.20 -6.74 1.42
C GLY A 65 -14.20 -7.67 2.12
N SER A 66 -14.46 -7.41 3.40
CA SER A 66 -15.45 -8.16 4.18
C SER A 66 -16.80 -8.26 3.46
N THR A 67 -17.44 -9.43 3.52
CA THR A 67 -18.79 -9.63 3.00
C THR A 67 -19.83 -8.83 3.82
N LYS A 68 -19.53 -8.57 5.10
CA LYS A 68 -20.37 -7.82 6.04
C LYS A 68 -20.37 -6.31 5.72
N PRO A 69 -21.53 -5.68 5.41
CA PRO A 69 -21.60 -4.26 5.06
C PRO A 69 -21.07 -3.32 6.15
N TYR A 70 -21.37 -3.59 7.42
CA TYR A 70 -20.93 -2.77 8.55
C TYR A 70 -19.41 -2.79 8.74
N ILE A 71 -18.73 -3.90 8.39
CA ILE A 71 -17.27 -3.97 8.42
C ILE A 71 -16.65 -3.13 7.30
N ARG A 72 -17.23 -3.18 6.10
CA ARG A 72 -16.79 -2.29 5.01
C ARG A 72 -16.94 -0.82 5.40
N LEU A 73 -18.01 -0.47 6.11
CA LEU A 73 -18.21 0.89 6.64
C LEU A 73 -17.14 1.26 7.66
N ILE A 74 -16.79 0.39 8.61
CA ILE A 74 -15.71 0.63 9.58
C ILE A 74 -14.38 0.93 8.85
N HIS A 75 -14.02 0.11 7.86
CA HIS A 75 -12.80 0.36 7.06
C HIS A 75 -12.84 1.68 6.30
N ALA A 76 -14.00 2.04 5.73
CA ALA A 76 -14.18 3.29 5.01
C ALA A 76 -14.05 4.50 5.96
N LEU A 77 -14.69 4.45 7.12
CA LEU A 77 -14.61 5.51 8.14
C LEU A 77 -13.19 5.66 8.68
N TRP A 78 -12.49 4.56 8.97
CA TRP A 78 -11.09 4.61 9.40
C TRP A 78 -10.20 5.32 8.38
N ARG A 79 -10.36 4.96 7.09
CA ARG A 79 -9.65 5.64 6.00
C ARG A 79 -10.02 7.13 5.91
N SER A 80 -11.29 7.48 6.09
CA SER A 80 -11.74 8.88 6.09
C SER A 80 -11.12 9.67 7.24
N CYS A 81 -11.11 9.12 8.46
CA CYS A 81 -10.44 9.72 9.61
C CYS A 81 -8.96 10.03 9.32
N TYR A 82 -8.23 9.11 8.66
CA TYR A 82 -6.84 9.33 8.27
C TYR A 82 -6.70 10.45 7.22
N GLN A 83 -7.58 10.45 6.21
CA GLN A 83 -7.59 11.48 5.17
C GLN A 83 -7.91 12.88 5.73
N LYS A 84 -8.78 12.95 6.75
CA LYS A 84 -9.10 14.19 7.47
C LYS A 84 -8.12 14.53 8.60
N GLY A 85 -7.01 13.80 8.70
CA GLY A 85 -5.96 14.06 9.69
C GLY A 85 -6.37 13.84 11.15
N VAL A 86 -7.50 13.18 11.42
CA VAL A 86 -7.98 12.87 12.78
C VAL A 86 -7.09 11.81 13.44
N ILE A 87 -6.57 10.90 12.62
CA ILE A 87 -5.65 9.83 13.04
C ILE A 87 -4.39 9.89 12.18
N ASN A 88 -3.28 9.45 12.77
CA ASN A 88 -1.96 9.50 12.13
C ASN A 88 -1.64 8.24 11.30
N ASP A 89 -2.34 7.13 11.52
CA ASP A 89 -2.12 5.88 10.81
C ASP A 89 -3.45 5.26 10.32
N GLY A 90 -3.66 5.26 9.01
CA GLY A 90 -4.81 4.64 8.34
C GLY A 90 -4.65 3.15 8.04
N SER A 91 -3.60 2.50 8.53
CA SER A 91 -3.31 1.09 8.28
C SER A 91 -4.35 0.13 8.89
N ARG A 92 -4.45 -1.08 8.34
CA ARG A 92 -5.29 -2.17 8.90
C ARG A 92 -4.81 -2.61 10.28
N SER A 93 -3.50 -2.59 10.53
CA SER A 93 -2.93 -2.91 11.85
C SER A 93 -3.38 -1.90 12.91
N ALA A 94 -3.34 -0.60 12.59
CA ALA A 94 -3.82 0.42 13.51
C ALA A 94 -5.33 0.28 13.80
N LEU A 95 -6.13 -0.06 12.78
CA LEU A 95 -7.55 -0.36 12.98
C LEU A 95 -7.78 -1.57 13.90
N ARG A 96 -7.02 -2.66 13.75
CA ARG A 96 -7.11 -3.83 14.65
C ARG A 96 -6.77 -3.46 16.10
N SER A 97 -5.70 -2.69 16.30
CA SER A 97 -5.34 -2.20 17.63
C SER A 97 -6.44 -1.32 18.23
N PHE A 98 -7.10 -0.49 17.42
CA PHE A 98 -8.25 0.28 17.86
C PHE A 98 -9.42 -0.62 18.25
N VAL A 99 -9.83 -1.57 17.39
CA VAL A 99 -10.93 -2.49 17.69
C VAL A 99 -10.67 -3.32 18.94
N LYS A 100 -9.44 -3.82 19.12
CA LYS A 100 -9.04 -4.58 20.32
C LYS A 100 -9.25 -3.80 21.63
N ASN A 101 -9.15 -2.47 21.61
CA ASN A 101 -9.35 -1.63 22.78
C ASN A 101 -10.83 -1.28 23.04
N HIS A 102 -11.71 -1.48 22.05
CA HIS A 102 -13.11 -1.08 22.08
C HIS A 102 -14.11 -2.24 21.94
N ALA A 103 -13.63 -3.46 21.69
CA ALA A 103 -14.43 -4.66 21.51
C ALA A 103 -13.70 -5.90 22.07
N PRO A 104 -14.42 -7.00 22.37
CA PRO A 104 -13.80 -8.24 22.85
C PRO A 104 -13.05 -9.03 21.76
N VAL A 105 -13.05 -8.56 20.51
CA VAL A 105 -12.37 -9.18 19.36
C VAL A 105 -11.23 -8.28 18.88
N ASP A 106 -10.25 -8.88 18.21
CA ASP A 106 -9.06 -8.21 17.70
C ASP A 106 -9.18 -7.78 16.23
N ASP A 107 -9.96 -8.49 15.43
CA ASP A 107 -10.22 -8.21 14.03
C ASP A 107 -11.62 -7.62 13.84
N PRO A 108 -11.76 -6.48 13.14
CA PRO A 108 -13.06 -6.00 12.68
C PRO A 108 -13.92 -7.10 12.04
N ASP A 109 -13.34 -8.03 11.27
CA ASP A 109 -14.11 -9.08 10.58
C ASP A 109 -14.88 -10.03 11.53
N PHE A 110 -14.46 -10.14 12.79
CA PHE A 110 -15.13 -10.95 13.82
C PHE A 110 -16.25 -10.21 14.56
N LEU A 111 -16.42 -8.91 14.35
CA LEU A 111 -17.51 -8.17 14.99
C LEU A 111 -18.87 -8.68 14.51
N THR A 112 -19.82 -8.71 15.43
CA THR A 112 -21.25 -8.78 15.13
C THR A 112 -21.80 -7.38 14.78
N SER A 113 -23.02 -7.32 14.25
CA SER A 113 -23.67 -6.03 13.94
C SER A 113 -23.80 -5.14 15.18
N ASP A 114 -24.17 -5.73 16.32
CA ASP A 114 -24.38 -5.01 17.57
C ASP A 114 -23.07 -4.46 18.14
N GLN A 115 -21.98 -5.24 18.03
CA GLN A 115 -20.64 -4.81 18.44
C GLN A 115 -20.05 -3.76 17.50
N ALA A 116 -20.38 -3.81 16.20
CA ALA A 116 -19.91 -2.85 15.21
C ALA A 116 -20.57 -1.47 15.36
N THR A 117 -21.81 -1.42 15.84
CA THR A 117 -22.60 -0.17 15.96
C THR A 117 -21.91 0.91 16.79
N PRO A 118 -21.49 0.68 18.05
CA PRO A 118 -20.80 1.70 18.85
C PRO A 118 -19.46 2.12 18.24
N ILE A 119 -18.75 1.21 17.57
CA ILE A 119 -17.49 1.50 16.86
C ILE A 119 -17.75 2.44 15.69
N ILE A 120 -18.79 2.18 14.89
CA ILE A 120 -19.18 3.03 13.75
C ILE A 120 -19.54 4.43 14.23
N GLU A 121 -20.34 4.57 15.30
CA GLU A 121 -20.72 5.88 15.82
C GLU A 121 -19.53 6.64 16.41
N GLY A 122 -18.62 5.95 17.09
CA GLY A 122 -17.34 6.52 17.54
C GLY A 122 -16.50 7.03 16.37
N LEU A 123 -16.37 6.25 15.30
CA LEU A 123 -15.62 6.64 14.10
C LEU A 123 -16.27 7.81 13.36
N LYS A 124 -17.60 7.86 13.24
CA LYS A 124 -18.31 9.03 12.67
C LYS A 124 -18.07 10.28 13.51
N ALA A 125 -18.11 10.18 14.83
CA ALA A 125 -17.84 11.30 15.73
C ALA A 125 -16.39 11.78 15.62
N MET A 126 -15.44 10.87 15.49
CA MET A 126 -14.03 11.18 15.20
C MET A 126 -13.89 11.88 13.85
N GLU A 127 -14.48 11.32 12.79
CA GLU A 127 -14.42 11.85 11.43
C GLU A 127 -14.92 13.29 11.34
N LYS A 128 -15.98 13.64 12.06
CA LYS A 128 -16.54 15.01 12.13
C LYS A 128 -15.58 16.03 12.73
N ARG A 129 -14.59 15.61 13.53
CA ARG A 129 -13.57 16.50 14.11
C ARG A 129 -12.46 16.86 13.12
N GLY A 130 -12.34 16.10 12.03
CA GLY A 130 -11.28 16.28 11.05
C GLY A 130 -11.62 17.32 10.00
N VAL A 131 -10.60 18.05 9.57
CA VAL A 131 -10.64 18.92 8.40
C VAL A 131 -9.94 18.18 7.27
N SER A 132 -10.52 18.13 6.06
CA SER A 132 -9.86 17.47 4.92
C SER A 132 -8.44 17.99 4.77
N ARG A 133 -7.44 17.09 4.78
CA ARG A 133 -6.08 17.46 4.43
C ARG A 133 -6.08 17.86 2.95
N ALA A 134 -5.84 19.15 2.69
CA ALA A 134 -5.62 19.69 1.36
C ALA A 134 -4.32 19.15 0.75
#